data_AF-A0A821R5P5-F1
#
_entry.id   AF-A0A821R5P5-F1
#
_cell.length_a   1.000
_cell.length_b   1.000
_cell.length_c   1.000
_cell.angle_alpha   90.00
_cell.angle_beta   90.00
_cell.angle_gamma   90.00
#
_symmetry.space_group_name_H-M   'P 1'
#
loop_
_entity.id
_entity.type
_entity.pdbx_description
1 polymer ?
#
loop_
_entity_poly.entity_id
_entity_poly.type
_entity_poly.pdbx_seq_one_letter_code
_entity_poly.pdbx_strand_id
1 'polypeptide(L)'
;MSASTEASIIAEFFKRKSIFITGATGFIGKQLVEKLVRSCPDFEHIYLLVRPKRGRNVNDRLKELLESPLFNIARTINPNFEKKIIALQGDILDPNLGLSSTDECILIENCHIVFHSAATVRFHEPLRLAVQMNVASVIKVLALCHKMKKLQSVVHVSTAYANCNRNNVAEMIYPPPIQPSKIVEASEWMDDQVLDALTNKIINDRPNTYTFTKALAEYVISQDGKDLPLAIIRPSIVGCTWHEPMPGWIDNYNGASGLIVATGKGMLRAMIGSTQAKADIIPVDICVNMMIAIAWQTGIKHPNTTIPVYNCCTGHLGSLTWGKIIECGLGHLDTICMENAISFPHLQFTEN
;
A
#
# COMPACT_ATOMS: atom_id res chain seq x y z
N MET A 1 -32.60 7.87 0.59
CA MET A 1 -32.50 6.56 1.29
C MET A 1 -32.04 6.84 2.70
N SER A 2 -32.88 6.57 3.69
CA SER A 2 -32.54 6.75 5.11
C SER A 2 -31.44 5.76 5.48
N ALA A 3 -30.22 6.25 5.70
CA ALA A 3 -29.14 5.43 6.24
C ALA A 3 -29.58 4.94 7.62
N SER A 4 -29.55 3.62 7.81
CA SER A 4 -29.79 2.99 9.11
C SER A 4 -28.85 3.61 10.15
N THR A 5 -29.41 4.07 11.25
CA THR A 5 -28.70 4.67 12.40
C THR A 5 -27.92 3.68 13.25
N GLU A 6 -27.84 2.41 12.84
CA GLU A 6 -26.98 1.40 13.48
C GLU A 6 -25.58 1.44 12.87
N ALA A 7 -24.57 1.62 13.72
CA ALA A 7 -23.18 1.53 13.33
C ALA A 7 -22.88 0.12 12.78
N SER A 8 -22.20 0.05 11.64
CA SER A 8 -21.75 -1.23 11.06
C SER A 8 -20.91 -2.00 12.08
N ILE A 9 -21.00 -3.33 12.07
CA ILE A 9 -20.17 -4.23 12.90
C ILE A 9 -18.67 -3.96 12.76
N ILE A 10 -18.24 -3.46 11.59
CA ILE A 10 -16.87 -3.02 11.36
C ILE A 10 -16.60 -1.73 12.15
N ALA A 11 -17.46 -0.72 12.07
CA ALA A 11 -17.29 0.53 12.81
C ALA A 11 -17.26 0.30 14.33
N GLU A 12 -18.14 -0.57 14.85
CA GLU A 12 -18.13 -0.95 16.27
C GLU A 12 -16.84 -1.66 16.68
N PHE A 13 -16.21 -2.43 15.79
CA PHE A 13 -14.89 -3.00 16.08
C PHE A 13 -13.79 -1.95 16.19
N PHE A 14 -13.84 -0.84 15.47
CA PHE A 14 -12.82 0.22 15.59
C PHE A 14 -13.05 1.20 16.75
N LYS A 15 -14.23 1.13 17.38
CA LYS A 15 -14.64 2.01 18.47
C LYS A 15 -13.70 1.93 19.67
N ARG A 16 -13.23 3.10 20.14
CA ARG A 16 -12.28 3.27 21.26
C ARG A 16 -10.98 2.47 21.11
N LYS A 17 -10.60 2.15 19.87
CA LYS A 17 -9.32 1.51 19.57
C LYS A 17 -8.35 2.50 18.97
N SER A 18 -7.07 2.29 19.28
CA SER A 18 -5.99 3.04 18.65
C SER A 18 -5.36 2.26 17.51
N ILE A 19 -5.05 2.96 16.43
CA ILE A 19 -4.59 2.40 15.15
C ILE A 19 -3.21 2.95 14.84
N PHE A 20 -2.26 2.11 14.48
CA PHE A 20 -0.94 2.51 13.99
C PHE A 20 -0.83 2.25 12.49
N ILE A 21 -0.43 3.27 11.72
CA ILE A 21 -0.34 3.18 10.26
C ILE A 21 1.05 3.61 9.81
N THR A 22 1.72 2.73 9.08
CA THR A 22 2.93 3.09 8.32
C THR A 22 2.55 3.34 6.86
N GLY A 23 3.22 4.30 6.21
CA GLY A 23 2.93 4.64 4.81
C GLY A 23 1.69 5.50 4.63
N ALA A 24 1.20 6.13 5.70
CA ALA A 24 0.01 6.99 5.70
C ALA A 24 0.11 8.19 4.74
N THR A 25 1.32 8.66 4.44
CA THR A 25 1.52 9.76 3.47
C THR A 25 1.54 9.27 2.02
N GLY A 26 1.47 7.97 1.77
CA GLY A 26 1.33 7.39 0.44
C GLY A 26 -0.13 7.33 -0.02
N PHE A 27 -0.34 6.97 -1.29
CA PHE A 27 -1.66 6.96 -1.92
C PHE A 27 -2.70 6.12 -1.17
N ILE A 28 -2.43 4.83 -0.96
CA ILE A 28 -3.33 3.91 -0.24
C ILE A 28 -3.47 4.32 1.22
N GLY A 29 -2.35 4.66 1.87
CA GLY A 29 -2.34 5.03 3.30
C GLY A 29 -3.18 6.27 3.60
N LYS A 30 -3.15 7.29 2.73
CA LYS A 30 -3.93 8.51 2.89
C LYS A 30 -5.43 8.22 2.79
N GLN A 31 -5.81 7.40 1.82
CA GLN A 31 -7.18 6.93 1.63
C GLN A 31 -7.68 6.09 2.81
N LEU A 32 -6.82 5.24 3.37
CA LEU A 32 -7.12 4.48 4.56
C LEU A 32 -7.44 5.39 5.76
N VAL A 33 -6.63 6.43 5.99
CA VAL A 33 -6.88 7.39 7.08
C VAL A 33 -8.21 8.12 6.85
N GLU A 34 -8.47 8.61 5.64
CA GLU A 34 -9.76 9.26 5.31
C GLU A 34 -10.94 8.33 5.60
N LYS A 35 -10.88 7.10 5.09
CA LYS A 35 -11.98 6.14 5.23
C LYS A 35 -12.23 5.76 6.69
N LEU A 36 -11.18 5.57 7.48
CA LEU A 36 -11.32 5.31 8.92
C LEU A 36 -11.98 6.49 9.65
N VAL A 37 -11.57 7.72 9.34
CA VAL A 37 -12.18 8.93 9.93
C VAL A 37 -13.65 9.04 9.57
N ARG A 38 -13.99 8.79 8.31
CA ARG A 38 -15.35 8.95 7.77
C ARG A 38 -16.29 7.81 8.18
N SER A 39 -15.82 6.56 8.17
CA SER A 39 -16.66 5.37 8.36
C SER A 39 -16.53 4.71 9.73
N CYS A 40 -15.53 5.07 10.53
CA CYS A 40 -15.30 4.53 11.87
C CYS A 40 -14.99 5.65 12.89
N PRO A 41 -15.84 6.70 13.03
CA PRO A 41 -15.47 7.97 13.66
C PRO A 41 -15.11 7.89 15.15
N ASP A 42 -15.56 6.83 15.84
CA ASP A 42 -15.39 6.64 17.29
C ASP A 42 -14.07 5.97 17.69
N PHE A 43 -13.06 5.97 16.82
CA PHE A 43 -11.71 5.54 17.20
C PHE A 43 -11.11 6.42 18.32
N GLU A 44 -10.15 5.88 19.05
CA GLU A 44 -9.45 6.59 20.13
C GLU A 44 -8.36 7.50 19.54
N HIS A 45 -7.33 6.90 18.94
CA HIS A 45 -6.23 7.60 18.28
C HIS A 45 -5.82 6.90 16.99
N ILE A 46 -5.39 7.68 15.99
CA ILE A 46 -4.66 7.17 14.82
C ILE A 46 -3.23 7.70 14.89
N TYR A 47 -2.28 6.80 15.12
CA TYR A 47 -0.84 7.07 15.11
C TYR A 47 -0.27 6.85 13.71
N LEU A 48 0.33 7.89 13.13
CA LEU A 48 0.91 7.84 11.79
C LEU A 48 2.43 7.88 11.87
N LEU A 49 3.13 6.85 11.38
CA LEU A 49 4.58 6.92 11.22
C LEU A 49 4.91 7.85 10.04
N VAL A 50 5.57 8.97 10.33
CA VAL A 50 5.88 10.01 9.33
C VAL A 50 7.38 10.28 9.31
N ARG A 51 7.98 9.99 8.16
CA ARG A 51 9.39 10.26 7.88
C ARG A 51 9.70 11.77 7.84
N PRO A 52 10.77 12.26 8.46
CA PRO A 52 11.18 13.65 8.29
C PRO A 52 11.62 13.91 6.83
N LYS A 53 11.44 15.14 6.33
CA LYS A 53 11.96 15.57 5.02
C LYS A 53 12.81 16.82 5.24
N ARG A 54 13.91 17.00 4.50
CA ARG A 54 14.76 18.20 4.61
C ARG A 54 13.89 19.47 4.59
N GLY A 55 13.99 20.26 5.65
CA GLY A 55 13.27 21.54 5.79
C GLY A 55 11.77 21.46 6.13
N ARG A 56 11.21 20.27 6.41
CA ARG A 56 9.81 20.14 6.88
C ARG A 56 9.74 19.24 8.11
N ASN A 57 9.13 19.74 9.18
CA ASN A 57 8.89 18.92 10.37
C ASN A 57 7.71 17.96 10.14
N VAL A 58 7.53 17.02 11.05
CA VAL A 58 6.50 15.97 10.95
C VAL A 58 5.07 16.52 11.06
N ASN A 59 4.88 17.58 11.86
CA ASN A 59 3.57 18.22 12.04
C ASN A 59 3.12 18.97 10.77
N ASP A 60 4.03 19.61 10.04
CA ASP A 60 3.74 20.26 8.77
C ASP A 60 3.27 19.23 7.73
N ARG A 61 3.93 18.06 7.71
CA ARG A 61 3.54 16.95 6.82
C ARG A 61 2.18 16.37 7.19
N LEU A 62 1.88 16.26 8.50
CA LEU A 62 0.57 15.85 8.98
C LEU A 62 -0.51 16.86 8.56
N LYS A 63 -0.24 18.15 8.77
CA LYS A 63 -1.15 19.22 8.38
C LYS A 63 -1.45 19.18 6.88
N GLU A 64 -0.43 19.10 6.04
CA GLU A 64 -0.57 18.97 4.57
C GLU A 64 -1.40 17.73 4.17
N LEU A 65 -1.23 16.61 4.86
CA LEU A 65 -2.05 15.41 4.64
C LEU A 65 -3.53 15.69 4.92
N LEU A 66 -3.83 16.26 6.10
CA LEU A 66 -5.20 16.46 6.59
C LEU A 66 -5.93 17.65 5.93
N GLU A 67 -5.19 18.61 5.38
CA GLU A 67 -5.72 19.72 4.58
C GLU A 67 -6.02 19.34 3.13
N SER A 68 -5.62 18.14 2.70
CA SER A 68 -5.93 17.64 1.35
C SER A 68 -7.46 17.66 1.11
N PRO A 69 -7.92 18.03 -0.11
CA PRO A 69 -9.35 18.00 -0.46
C PRO A 69 -10.03 16.66 -0.23
N LEU A 70 -9.24 15.58 -0.22
CA LEU A 70 -9.69 14.24 0.09
C LEU A 70 -10.44 14.15 1.43
N PHE A 71 -10.01 14.90 2.44
CA PHE A 71 -10.58 14.88 3.79
C PHE A 71 -11.82 15.77 3.95
N ASN A 72 -12.29 16.45 2.89
CA ASN A 72 -13.40 17.41 3.00
C ASN A 72 -14.68 16.75 3.51
N ILE A 73 -15.05 15.58 2.98
CA ILE A 73 -16.24 14.84 3.42
C ILE A 73 -16.04 14.31 4.84
N ALA A 74 -14.87 13.74 5.13
CA ALA A 74 -14.52 13.24 6.47
C ALA A 74 -14.64 14.34 7.54
N ARG A 75 -14.24 15.58 7.23
CA ARG A 75 -14.33 16.73 8.14
C ARG A 75 -15.76 17.16 8.43
N THR A 76 -16.67 17.02 7.46
CA THR A 76 -18.10 17.26 7.68
C THR A 76 -18.72 16.19 8.59
N ILE A 77 -18.30 14.93 8.45
CA ILE A 77 -18.87 13.79 9.18
C ILE A 77 -18.30 13.66 10.60
N ASN A 78 -17.00 13.89 10.77
CA ASN A 78 -16.31 13.78 12.05
C ASN A 78 -15.53 15.08 12.36
N PRO A 79 -16.20 16.16 12.78
CA PRO A 79 -15.53 17.43 13.03
C PRO A 79 -14.46 17.32 14.12
N ASN A 80 -13.31 17.96 13.92
CA ASN A 80 -12.16 17.96 14.84
C ASN A 80 -11.44 16.59 14.98
N PHE A 81 -11.67 15.65 14.06
CA PHE A 81 -10.96 14.36 14.04
C PHE A 81 -9.44 14.52 14.06
N GLU A 82 -8.91 15.64 13.57
CA GLU A 82 -7.49 15.96 13.52
C GLU A 82 -6.84 15.91 14.91
N LYS A 83 -7.60 16.21 15.98
CA LYS A 83 -7.11 16.11 17.38
C LYS A 83 -6.81 14.68 17.82
N LYS A 84 -7.39 13.69 17.14
CA LYS A 84 -7.17 12.27 17.40
C LYS A 84 -6.11 11.65 16.48
N ILE A 85 -5.58 12.39 15.51
CA ILE A 85 -4.52 11.93 14.62
C ILE A 85 -3.18 12.46 15.11
N ILE A 86 -2.27 11.55 15.44
CA ILE A 86 -0.98 11.86 16.05
C ILE A 86 0.11 11.39 15.10
N ALA A 87 0.97 12.30 14.63
CA ALA A 87 2.12 11.93 13.83
C ALA A 87 3.30 11.57 14.74
N LEU A 88 3.84 10.38 14.54
CA LEU A 88 5.04 9.88 15.19
C LEU A 88 6.21 10.04 14.23
N GLN A 89 7.27 10.73 14.65
CA GLN A 89 8.46 10.87 13.84
C GLN A 89 9.18 9.52 13.75
N GLY A 90 9.47 9.07 12.54
CA GLY A 90 10.27 7.86 12.32
C GLY A 90 10.36 7.42 10.87
N ASP A 91 11.31 6.55 10.57
CA ASP A 91 11.53 5.94 9.27
C ASP A 91 11.63 4.42 9.43
N ILE A 92 10.95 3.68 8.55
CA ILE A 92 11.01 2.22 8.50
C ILE A 92 12.42 1.69 8.22
N LEU A 93 13.29 2.54 7.64
CA LEU A 93 14.68 2.24 7.38
C LEU A 93 15.56 2.31 8.64
N ASP A 94 15.14 3.07 9.66
CA ASP A 94 15.93 3.26 10.87
C ASP A 94 15.74 2.07 11.84
N PRO A 95 16.68 1.85 12.78
CA PRO A 95 16.48 0.94 13.90
C PRO A 95 15.21 1.33 14.69
N ASN A 96 14.44 0.34 15.15
CA ASN A 96 13.18 0.56 15.88
C ASN A 96 12.21 1.53 15.18
N LEU A 97 12.20 1.54 13.84
CA LEU A 97 11.39 2.45 13.01
C LEU A 97 11.68 3.95 13.22
N GLY A 98 12.83 4.29 13.83
CA GLY A 98 13.21 5.66 14.17
C GLY A 98 12.34 6.30 15.26
N LEU A 99 11.55 5.50 15.98
CA LEU A 99 10.67 5.97 17.05
C LEU A 99 11.48 6.39 18.28
N SER A 100 10.99 7.42 18.97
CA SER A 100 11.48 7.72 20.32
C SER A 100 11.03 6.64 21.30
N SER A 101 11.75 6.46 22.42
CA SER A 101 11.33 5.52 23.48
C SER A 101 9.92 5.82 24.00
N THR A 102 9.54 7.10 24.05
CA THR A 102 8.21 7.54 24.47
C THR A 102 7.14 7.11 23.47
N ASP A 103 7.36 7.33 22.17
CA ASP A 103 6.41 6.96 21.12
C ASP A 103 6.28 5.44 21.00
N GLU A 104 7.40 4.71 21.09
CA GLU A 104 7.39 3.24 21.13
C GLU A 104 6.54 2.73 22.31
N CYS A 105 6.73 3.31 23.51
CA CYS A 105 5.94 2.96 24.69
C CYS A 105 4.44 3.24 24.49
N ILE A 106 4.08 4.39 23.92
CA ILE A 106 2.68 4.72 23.61
C ILE A 106 2.05 3.65 22.71
N LEU A 107 2.76 3.22 21.66
CA LEU A 107 2.28 2.18 20.75
C LEU A 107 2.15 0.83 21.46
N ILE A 108 3.15 0.44 22.26
CA ILE A 108 3.15 -0.82 23.03
C ILE A 108 1.96 -0.92 23.98
N GLU A 109 1.64 0.17 24.70
CA GLU A 109 0.59 0.17 25.72
C GLU A 109 -0.83 0.37 25.16
N ASN A 110 -0.96 1.02 24.00
CA ASN A 110 -2.27 1.54 23.55
C ASN A 110 -2.69 1.11 22.15
N CYS A 111 -1.79 0.61 21.30
CA CYS A 111 -2.15 0.25 19.92
C CYS A 111 -2.90 -1.09 19.87
N HIS A 112 -4.00 -1.12 19.11
CA HIS A 112 -4.83 -2.30 18.92
C HIS A 112 -4.74 -2.84 17.49
N ILE A 113 -4.56 -1.96 16.50
CA ILE A 113 -4.65 -2.32 15.08
C ILE A 113 -3.46 -1.71 14.35
N VAL A 114 -2.75 -2.52 13.57
CA VAL A 114 -1.61 -2.06 12.77
C VAL A 114 -1.91 -2.24 11.29
N PHE A 115 -1.72 -1.19 10.51
CA PHE A 115 -1.68 -1.25 9.05
C PHE A 115 -0.26 -0.98 8.56
N HIS A 116 0.39 -2.00 8.02
CA HIS A 116 1.70 -1.85 7.41
C HIS A 116 1.57 -1.70 5.89
N SER A 117 1.57 -0.44 5.42
CA SER A 117 1.47 -0.09 4.00
C SER A 117 2.70 0.66 3.46
N ALA A 118 3.71 0.94 4.30
CA ALA A 118 4.94 1.55 3.83
C ALA A 118 5.74 0.57 2.97
N ALA A 119 6.05 0.97 1.73
CA ALA A 119 6.89 0.23 0.79
C ALA A 119 7.46 1.20 -0.26
N THR A 120 8.53 0.80 -0.95
CA THR A 120 8.84 1.40 -2.25
C THR A 120 8.01 0.71 -3.31
N VAL A 121 7.36 1.49 -4.17
CA VAL A 121 6.61 1.00 -5.34
C VAL A 121 7.33 1.31 -6.65
N ARG A 122 8.61 1.73 -6.57
CA ARG A 122 9.43 2.01 -7.75
C ARG A 122 9.97 0.69 -8.30
N PHE A 123 9.72 0.44 -9.59
CA PHE A 123 10.12 -0.82 -10.23
C PHE A 123 11.62 -0.92 -10.56
N HIS A 124 12.37 0.17 -10.44
CA HIS A 124 13.81 0.23 -10.72
C HIS A 124 14.60 0.69 -9.48
N GLU A 125 14.16 0.30 -8.29
CA GLU A 125 14.90 0.58 -7.06
C GLU A 125 16.13 -0.35 -6.94
N PRO A 126 17.30 0.15 -6.53
CA PRO A 126 18.45 -0.69 -6.20
C PRO A 126 18.08 -1.77 -5.20
N LEU A 127 18.67 -2.97 -5.37
CA LEU A 127 18.28 -4.15 -4.60
C LEU A 127 18.44 -3.93 -3.09
N ARG A 128 19.52 -3.25 -2.65
CA ARG A 128 19.73 -2.93 -1.23
C ARG A 128 18.55 -2.17 -0.64
N LEU A 129 18.16 -1.08 -1.28
CA LEU A 129 17.09 -0.23 -0.80
C LEU A 129 15.74 -0.96 -0.83
N ALA A 130 15.47 -1.76 -1.87
CA ALA A 130 14.28 -2.60 -1.94
C ALA A 130 14.22 -3.63 -0.78
N VAL A 131 15.34 -4.29 -0.47
CA VAL A 131 15.44 -5.25 0.64
C VAL A 131 15.24 -4.55 1.99
N GLN A 132 15.90 -3.41 2.21
CA GLN A 132 15.75 -2.65 3.44
C GLN A 132 14.30 -2.15 3.65
N MET A 133 13.68 -1.61 2.59
CA MET A 133 12.34 -1.02 2.66
C MET A 133 11.20 -2.03 2.73
N ASN A 134 11.34 -3.19 2.10
CA ASN A 134 10.23 -4.14 1.98
C ASN A 134 10.42 -5.41 2.83
N VAL A 135 11.66 -5.79 3.16
CA VAL A 135 11.96 -7.01 3.93
C VAL A 135 12.40 -6.67 5.36
N ALA A 136 13.46 -5.88 5.50
CA ALA A 136 13.99 -5.56 6.84
C ALA A 136 13.02 -4.69 7.65
N SER A 137 12.30 -3.78 7.01
CA SER A 137 11.24 -3.00 7.65
C SER A 137 10.14 -3.87 8.26
N VAL A 138 9.77 -4.96 7.59
CA VAL A 138 8.74 -5.89 8.06
C VAL A 138 9.20 -6.59 9.34
N ILE A 139 10.45 -7.04 9.40
CA ILE A 139 11.04 -7.61 10.62
C ILE A 139 10.91 -6.61 11.79
N LYS A 140 11.25 -5.34 11.56
CA LYS A 140 11.15 -4.28 12.60
C LYS A 140 9.71 -4.00 13.02
N VAL A 141 8.76 -3.98 12.08
CA VAL A 141 7.34 -3.79 12.37
C VAL A 141 6.79 -4.97 13.17
N LEU A 142 7.13 -6.21 12.81
CA LEU A 142 6.74 -7.40 13.54
C LEU A 142 7.35 -7.41 14.95
N ALA A 143 8.61 -7.02 15.10
CA ALA A 143 9.26 -6.88 16.40
C ALA A 143 8.55 -5.87 17.32
N LEU A 144 8.04 -4.75 16.77
CA LEU A 144 7.20 -3.83 17.52
C LEU A 144 5.84 -4.46 17.87
N CYS A 145 5.19 -5.14 16.92
CA CYS A 145 3.90 -5.80 17.13
C CYS A 145 3.95 -6.85 18.26
N HIS A 146 5.03 -7.63 18.35
CA HIS A 146 5.24 -8.61 19.43
C HIS A 146 5.30 -7.99 20.82
N LYS A 147 5.66 -6.71 20.93
CA LYS A 147 5.68 -5.98 22.20
C LYS A 147 4.30 -5.40 22.57
N MET A 148 3.38 -5.25 21.61
CA MET A 148 2.10 -4.56 21.82
C MET A 148 1.13 -5.37 22.68
N LYS A 149 0.70 -4.81 23.81
CA LYS A 149 -0.11 -5.51 24.83
C LYS A 149 -1.58 -5.67 24.45
N LYS A 150 -2.10 -4.81 23.57
CA LYS A 150 -3.52 -4.75 23.18
C LYS A 150 -3.76 -5.11 21.72
N LEU A 151 -2.74 -5.66 21.06
CA LEU A 151 -2.80 -5.93 19.63
C LEU A 151 -3.88 -6.97 19.30
N GLN A 152 -4.78 -6.58 18.40
CA GLN A 152 -5.91 -7.39 17.95
C GLN A 152 -5.85 -7.69 16.46
N SER A 153 -5.19 -6.84 15.66
CA SER A 153 -5.06 -7.09 14.22
C SER A 153 -3.84 -6.40 13.63
N VAL A 154 -3.16 -7.10 12.72
CA VAL A 154 -2.12 -6.56 11.84
C VAL A 154 -2.52 -6.85 10.40
N VAL A 155 -2.52 -5.82 9.55
CA VAL A 155 -2.75 -5.97 8.11
C VAL A 155 -1.51 -5.50 7.36
N HIS A 156 -0.86 -6.43 6.66
CA HIS A 156 0.26 -6.12 5.78
C HIS A 156 -0.19 -5.98 4.32
N VAL A 157 0.16 -4.85 3.70
CA VAL A 157 -0.10 -4.61 2.28
C VAL A 157 1.06 -5.15 1.44
N SER A 158 0.84 -6.29 0.80
CA SER A 158 1.72 -6.87 -0.21
C SER A 158 1.26 -6.46 -1.62
N THR A 159 1.30 -7.36 -2.60
CA THR A 159 0.84 -7.14 -3.97
C THR A 159 0.51 -8.45 -4.66
N ALA A 160 -0.48 -8.45 -5.55
CA ALA A 160 -0.83 -9.61 -6.37
C ALA A 160 0.33 -10.08 -7.26
N TYR A 161 1.28 -9.18 -7.55
CA TYR A 161 2.46 -9.44 -8.36
C TYR A 161 3.65 -10.02 -7.58
N ALA A 162 3.50 -10.26 -6.27
CA ALA A 162 4.58 -10.80 -5.44
C ALA A 162 5.03 -12.17 -5.97
N ASN A 163 4.16 -12.93 -6.62
CA ASN A 163 4.48 -14.24 -7.20
C ASN A 163 4.19 -14.30 -8.71
N CYS A 164 4.40 -13.18 -9.41
CA CYS A 164 4.10 -13.04 -10.85
C CYS A 164 4.91 -13.96 -11.78
N ASN A 165 5.94 -14.62 -11.27
CA ASN A 165 6.69 -15.65 -11.99
C ASN A 165 5.98 -17.02 -12.00
N ARG A 166 4.79 -17.11 -11.41
CA ARG A 166 3.92 -18.28 -11.42
C ARG A 166 2.68 -18.00 -12.27
N ASN A 167 2.19 -19.03 -12.97
CA ASN A 167 0.96 -18.94 -13.75
C ASN A 167 -0.30 -18.87 -12.88
N ASN A 168 -0.29 -19.54 -11.72
CA ASN A 168 -1.40 -19.56 -10.77
C ASN A 168 -0.89 -19.16 -9.38
N VAL A 169 -1.51 -18.14 -8.80
CA VAL A 169 -1.16 -17.59 -7.48
C VAL A 169 -2.37 -17.70 -6.57
N ALA A 170 -2.37 -18.73 -5.72
CA ALA A 170 -3.37 -18.92 -4.68
C ALA A 170 -3.16 -17.98 -3.49
N GLU A 171 -4.19 -17.86 -2.66
CA GLU A 171 -4.20 -17.14 -1.39
C GLU A 171 -3.41 -17.89 -0.29
N MET A 172 -2.12 -18.11 -0.56
CA MET A 172 -1.18 -18.72 0.36
C MET A 172 0.19 -18.05 0.23
N ILE A 173 1.01 -18.17 1.27
CA ILE A 173 2.41 -17.72 1.25
C ILE A 173 3.25 -18.79 0.56
N TYR A 174 4.11 -18.37 -0.36
CA TYR A 174 5.00 -19.26 -1.10
C TYR A 174 6.41 -19.24 -0.51
N PRO A 175 7.11 -20.39 -0.47
CA PRO A 175 8.50 -20.41 -0.04
C PRO A 175 9.37 -19.61 -1.02
N PRO A 176 10.33 -18.81 -0.53
CA PRO A 176 11.20 -18.00 -1.35
C PRO A 176 12.35 -18.84 -1.91
N PRO A 177 12.97 -18.41 -3.02
CA PRO A 177 14.15 -19.07 -3.56
C PRO A 177 15.39 -18.93 -2.65
N ILE A 178 15.42 -17.89 -1.81
CA ILE A 178 16.51 -17.57 -0.89
C ILE A 178 15.90 -17.20 0.46
N GLN A 179 16.51 -17.66 1.55
CA GLN A 179 16.10 -17.26 2.90
C GLN A 179 16.23 -15.74 3.08
N PRO A 180 15.20 -15.02 3.56
CA PRO A 180 15.24 -13.56 3.69
C PRO A 180 16.41 -13.04 4.53
N SER A 181 16.80 -13.76 5.59
CA SER A 181 17.93 -13.38 6.43
C SER A 181 19.24 -13.25 5.65
N LYS A 182 19.49 -14.16 4.70
CA LYS A 182 20.72 -14.15 3.88
C LYS A 182 20.80 -12.93 2.96
N ILE A 183 19.66 -12.52 2.38
CA ILE A 183 19.67 -11.35 1.49
C ILE A 183 19.74 -10.05 2.28
N VAL A 184 19.13 -10.00 3.47
CA VAL A 184 19.25 -8.86 4.39
C VAL A 184 20.71 -8.70 4.80
N GLU A 185 21.35 -9.76 5.29
CA GLU A 185 22.77 -9.76 5.65
C GLU A 185 23.66 -9.34 4.46
N ALA A 186 23.47 -9.96 3.28
CA ALA A 186 24.21 -9.57 2.09
C ALA A 186 24.05 -8.07 1.75
N SER A 187 22.84 -7.53 1.92
CA SER A 187 22.54 -6.12 1.69
C SER A 187 23.12 -5.17 2.74
N GLU A 188 23.70 -5.67 3.83
CA GLU A 188 24.35 -4.84 4.86
C GLU A 188 25.85 -4.69 4.61
N TRP A 189 26.54 -5.75 4.18
CA TRP A 189 28.01 -5.74 4.04
C TRP A 189 28.53 -5.71 2.60
N MET A 190 27.77 -6.19 1.60
CA MET A 190 28.24 -6.17 0.21
C MET A 190 28.39 -4.74 -0.30
N ASP A 191 29.26 -4.53 -1.28
CA ASP A 191 29.35 -3.27 -2.02
C ASP A 191 28.17 -3.12 -3.01
N ASP A 192 27.72 -1.89 -3.25
CA ASP A 192 26.59 -1.60 -4.15
C ASP A 192 26.83 -2.09 -5.58
N GLN A 193 28.04 -1.92 -6.12
CA GLN A 193 28.35 -2.34 -7.49
C GLN A 193 28.29 -3.87 -7.63
N VAL A 194 28.76 -4.58 -6.59
CA VAL A 194 28.70 -6.04 -6.54
C VAL A 194 27.25 -6.52 -6.46
N LEU A 195 26.44 -5.89 -5.59
CA LEU A 195 25.03 -6.25 -5.43
C LEU A 195 24.22 -5.99 -6.69
N ASP A 196 24.45 -4.86 -7.36
CA ASP A 196 23.81 -4.51 -8.62
C ASP A 196 24.18 -5.52 -9.73
N ALA A 197 25.46 -5.91 -9.82
CA ALA A 197 25.91 -6.94 -10.77
C ALA A 197 25.27 -8.32 -10.52
N LEU A 198 24.92 -8.64 -9.27
CA LEU A 198 24.25 -9.89 -8.90
C LEU A 198 22.72 -9.81 -8.95
N THR A 199 22.14 -8.62 -9.03
CA THR A 199 20.69 -8.39 -8.87
C THR A 199 19.86 -9.25 -9.81
N ASN A 200 20.20 -9.30 -11.10
CA ASN A 200 19.47 -10.11 -12.09
C ASN A 200 19.49 -11.62 -11.77
N LYS A 201 20.60 -12.13 -11.22
CA LYS A 201 20.69 -13.53 -10.79
C LYS A 201 19.86 -13.79 -9.52
N ILE A 202 19.80 -12.83 -8.61
CA ILE A 202 19.07 -12.93 -7.34
C ILE A 202 17.55 -12.90 -7.59
N ILE A 203 17.07 -11.96 -8.42
CA ILE A 203 15.64 -11.84 -8.74
C ILE A 203 15.18 -12.91 -9.75
N ASN A 204 16.12 -13.49 -10.51
CA ASN A 204 15.92 -14.59 -11.44
C ASN A 204 14.84 -14.31 -12.50
N ASP A 205 13.75 -15.05 -12.48
CA ASP A 205 12.62 -15.02 -13.43
C ASP A 205 11.63 -13.87 -13.15
N ARG A 206 11.95 -12.99 -12.20
CA ARG A 206 11.09 -11.90 -11.78
C ARG A 206 11.42 -10.61 -12.54
N PRO A 207 10.40 -9.80 -12.88
CA PRO A 207 10.59 -8.62 -13.71
C PRO A 207 11.34 -7.48 -13.01
N ASN A 208 11.38 -7.46 -11.67
CA ASN A 208 12.02 -6.40 -10.90
C ASN A 208 12.24 -6.75 -9.41
N THR A 209 13.04 -5.92 -8.73
CA THR A 209 13.33 -6.01 -7.29
C THR A 209 12.10 -5.85 -6.41
N TYR A 210 11.09 -5.09 -6.84
CA TYR A 210 9.84 -4.91 -6.09
C TYR A 210 9.07 -6.22 -5.90
N THR A 211 8.81 -6.95 -6.98
CA THR A 211 8.08 -8.24 -6.92
C THR A 211 8.83 -9.28 -6.09
N PHE A 212 10.16 -9.32 -6.22
CA PHE A 212 11.03 -10.20 -5.43
C PHE A 212 10.95 -9.89 -3.92
N THR A 213 11.16 -8.62 -3.55
CA THR A 213 11.21 -8.23 -2.13
C THR A 213 9.84 -8.32 -1.45
N LYS A 214 8.74 -8.11 -2.18
CA LYS A 214 7.38 -8.38 -1.66
C LYS A 214 7.14 -9.86 -1.37
N ALA A 215 7.61 -10.79 -2.21
CA ALA A 215 7.53 -12.22 -1.89
C ALA A 215 8.35 -12.58 -0.65
N LEU A 216 9.56 -12.01 -0.51
CA LEU A 216 10.39 -12.24 0.67
C LEU A 216 9.73 -11.70 1.95
N ALA A 217 9.10 -10.53 1.87
CA ALA A 217 8.36 -9.92 2.96
C ALA A 217 7.24 -10.82 3.49
N GLU A 218 6.46 -11.43 2.59
CA GLU A 218 5.40 -12.38 2.98
C GLU A 218 5.99 -13.63 3.65
N TYR A 219 7.15 -14.10 3.20
CA TYR A 219 7.80 -15.23 3.86
C TYR A 219 8.34 -14.86 5.25
N VAL A 220 8.93 -13.68 5.44
CA VAL A 220 9.29 -13.17 6.77
C VAL A 220 8.07 -13.18 7.69
N ILE A 221 6.93 -12.68 7.20
CA ILE A 221 5.67 -12.71 7.94
C ILE A 221 5.26 -14.13 8.34
N SER A 222 5.45 -15.12 7.47
CA SER A 222 5.14 -16.52 7.80
C SER A 222 6.01 -17.09 8.93
N GLN A 223 7.25 -16.62 9.07
CA GLN A 223 8.18 -17.08 10.10
C GLN A 223 7.96 -16.34 11.42
N ASP A 224 7.95 -15.02 11.35
CA ASP A 224 8.01 -14.14 12.53
C ASP A 224 6.63 -13.65 12.97
N GLY A 225 5.62 -13.71 12.09
CA GLY A 225 4.27 -13.20 12.35
C GLY A 225 3.25 -14.28 12.73
N LYS A 226 3.66 -15.55 12.83
CA LYS A 226 2.76 -16.70 13.05
C LYS A 226 1.94 -16.62 14.35
N ASP A 227 2.49 -15.98 15.38
CA ASP A 227 1.88 -15.85 16.70
C ASP A 227 1.13 -14.51 16.86
N LEU A 228 1.04 -13.71 15.80
CA LEU A 228 0.33 -12.44 15.77
C LEU A 228 -1.02 -12.59 15.07
N PRO A 229 -2.04 -11.79 15.43
CA PRO A 229 -3.30 -11.75 14.70
C PRO A 229 -3.09 -10.98 13.39
N LEU A 230 -2.49 -11.62 12.39
CA LEU A 230 -1.99 -10.98 11.19
C LEU A 230 -2.67 -11.51 9.93
N ALA A 231 -2.95 -10.63 8.97
CA ALA A 231 -3.37 -10.97 7.62
C ALA A 231 -2.56 -10.21 6.56
N ILE A 232 -2.46 -10.79 5.36
CA ILE A 232 -1.84 -10.17 4.19
C ILE A 232 -2.92 -9.82 3.16
N ILE A 233 -2.90 -8.61 2.64
CA ILE A 233 -3.68 -8.23 1.45
C ILE A 233 -2.72 -8.06 0.26
N ARG A 234 -3.13 -8.53 -0.92
CA ARG A 234 -2.39 -8.44 -2.18
C ARG A 234 -3.19 -7.65 -3.22
N PRO A 235 -3.09 -6.32 -3.23
CA PRO A 235 -3.69 -5.50 -4.30
C PRO A 235 -3.02 -5.75 -5.66
N SER A 236 -3.82 -5.72 -6.73
CA SER A 236 -3.32 -5.62 -8.10
C SER A 236 -2.88 -4.17 -8.42
N ILE A 237 -3.01 -3.69 -9.67
CA ILE A 237 -2.63 -2.31 -9.99
C ILE A 237 -3.67 -1.39 -9.33
N VAL A 238 -3.27 -0.61 -8.33
CA VAL A 238 -4.22 0.27 -7.64
C VAL A 238 -4.45 1.53 -8.48
N GLY A 239 -5.69 1.71 -8.94
CA GLY A 239 -6.15 2.86 -9.71
C GLY A 239 -6.78 3.97 -8.86
N CYS A 240 -7.39 4.96 -9.53
CA CYS A 240 -8.17 5.99 -8.87
C CYS A 240 -9.39 5.41 -8.14
N THR A 241 -10.02 6.24 -7.31
CA THR A 241 -11.28 5.89 -6.64
C THR A 241 -12.38 5.65 -7.66
N TRP A 242 -13.18 4.61 -7.42
CA TRP A 242 -14.38 4.39 -8.22
C TRP A 242 -15.54 5.25 -7.74
N HIS A 243 -15.80 5.25 -6.42
CA HIS A 243 -16.93 5.96 -5.83
C HIS A 243 -16.53 6.90 -4.69
N GLU A 244 -15.70 6.45 -3.75
CA GLU A 244 -15.51 7.17 -2.49
C GLU A 244 -14.07 7.63 -2.23
N PRO A 245 -13.87 8.71 -1.46
CA PRO A 245 -14.87 9.72 -1.09
C PRO A 245 -15.21 10.66 -2.25
N MET A 246 -14.39 10.68 -3.31
CA MET A 246 -14.61 11.47 -4.52
C MET A 246 -14.26 10.60 -5.72
N PRO A 247 -15.17 10.32 -6.66
CA PRO A 247 -14.88 9.51 -7.85
C PRO A 247 -13.71 10.07 -8.67
N GLY A 248 -12.85 9.19 -9.18
CA GLY A 248 -11.70 9.57 -10.02
C GLY A 248 -10.53 10.24 -9.28
N TRP A 249 -10.58 10.35 -7.95
CA TRP A 249 -9.48 10.92 -7.17
C TRP A 249 -8.21 10.07 -7.27
N ILE A 250 -7.11 10.76 -7.54
CA ILE A 250 -5.75 10.24 -7.57
C ILE A 250 -4.75 11.37 -7.29
N ASP A 251 -3.63 11.05 -6.65
CA ASP A 251 -2.62 12.05 -6.27
C ASP A 251 -1.19 11.68 -6.70
N ASN A 252 -1.05 10.70 -7.60
CA ASN A 252 0.23 10.23 -8.09
C ASN A 252 0.15 9.84 -9.58
N TYR A 253 1.33 9.72 -10.20
CA TYR A 253 1.50 9.33 -11.60
C TYR A 253 2.06 7.91 -11.75
N ASN A 254 1.85 7.04 -10.76
CA ASN A 254 2.42 5.69 -10.82
C ASN A 254 1.60 4.80 -11.76
N GLY A 255 2.28 3.87 -12.44
CA GLY A 255 1.64 2.83 -13.26
C GLY A 255 0.71 3.39 -14.34
N ALA A 256 -0.55 2.92 -14.34
CA ALA A 256 -1.55 3.24 -15.37
C ALA A 256 -1.83 4.75 -15.48
N SER A 257 -1.78 5.49 -14.38
CA SER A 257 -2.08 6.93 -14.38
C SER A 257 -0.97 7.74 -15.05
N GLY A 258 0.29 7.37 -14.82
CA GLY A 258 1.42 7.93 -15.55
C GLY A 258 1.33 7.64 -17.04
N LEU A 259 0.91 6.42 -17.42
CA LEU A 259 0.70 6.03 -18.81
C LEU A 259 -0.36 6.91 -19.49
N ILE A 260 -1.52 7.09 -18.86
CA ILE A 260 -2.62 7.91 -19.38
C ILE A 260 -2.18 9.37 -19.53
N VAL A 261 -1.49 9.93 -18.54
CA VAL A 261 -1.02 11.33 -18.58
C VAL A 261 0.06 11.53 -19.65
N ALA A 262 1.04 10.63 -19.75
CA ALA A 262 2.09 10.73 -20.75
C ALA A 262 1.53 10.60 -22.19
N THR A 263 0.53 9.73 -22.36
CA THR A 263 -0.19 9.58 -23.63
C THR A 263 -1.02 10.82 -23.96
N GLY A 264 -1.80 11.32 -22.99
CA GLY A 264 -2.66 12.48 -23.18
C GLY A 264 -1.92 13.79 -23.41
N LYS A 265 -0.69 13.91 -22.91
CA LYS A 265 0.20 15.04 -23.23
C LYS A 265 0.97 14.88 -24.55
N GLY A 266 0.82 13.74 -25.23
CA GLY A 266 1.54 13.41 -26.46
C GLY A 266 3.03 13.12 -26.26
N MET A 267 3.48 12.84 -25.02
CA MET A 267 4.87 12.53 -24.69
C MET A 267 5.24 11.08 -24.99
N LEU A 268 4.31 10.15 -24.72
CA LEU A 268 4.48 8.73 -25.02
C LEU A 268 3.67 8.39 -26.26
N ARG A 269 4.37 7.96 -27.32
CA ARG A 269 3.78 7.70 -28.64
C ARG A 269 3.75 6.23 -29.01
N ALA A 270 4.68 5.44 -28.48
CA ALA A 270 4.75 4.01 -28.67
C ALA A 270 5.19 3.32 -27.39
N MET A 271 4.68 2.11 -27.14
CA MET A 271 5.14 1.25 -26.06
C MET A 271 5.09 -0.22 -26.45
N ILE A 272 6.01 -1.00 -25.88
CA ILE A 272 6.03 -2.45 -26.06
C ILE A 272 4.94 -3.06 -25.17
N GLY A 273 4.08 -3.88 -25.76
CA GLY A 273 3.04 -4.59 -25.06
C GLY A 273 1.93 -5.07 -25.99
N SER A 274 1.01 -5.87 -25.47
CA SER A 274 -0.17 -6.32 -26.21
C SER A 274 -1.42 -5.56 -25.76
N THR A 275 -2.21 -5.07 -26.72
CA THR A 275 -3.52 -4.45 -26.44
C THR A 275 -4.52 -5.45 -25.87
N GLN A 276 -4.28 -6.76 -26.08
CA GLN A 276 -5.09 -7.86 -25.54
C GLN A 276 -4.68 -8.27 -24.13
N ALA A 277 -3.55 -7.76 -23.62
CA ALA A 277 -3.13 -8.05 -22.26
C ALA A 277 -4.15 -7.50 -21.26
N LYS A 278 -4.49 -8.32 -20.26
CA LYS A 278 -5.43 -7.96 -19.20
C LYS A 278 -4.79 -6.88 -18.32
N ALA A 279 -5.56 -5.84 -18.05
CA ALA A 279 -5.22 -4.77 -17.14
C ALA A 279 -6.02 -4.96 -15.84
N ASP A 280 -5.42 -5.70 -14.90
CA ASP A 280 -6.01 -5.89 -13.57
C ASP A 280 -5.76 -4.65 -12.70
N ILE A 281 -6.71 -3.71 -12.81
CA ILE A 281 -6.72 -2.44 -12.08
C ILE A 281 -7.83 -2.48 -11.04
N ILE A 282 -7.47 -2.40 -9.76
CA ILE A 282 -8.40 -2.32 -8.65
C ILE A 282 -8.54 -0.86 -8.15
N PRO A 283 -9.76 -0.33 -8.00
CA PRO A 283 -9.97 0.98 -7.40
C PRO A 283 -9.45 1.05 -5.96
N VAL A 284 -8.79 2.16 -5.60
CA VAL A 284 -8.17 2.32 -4.28
C VAL A 284 -9.18 2.27 -3.13
N ASP A 285 -10.41 2.73 -3.34
CA ASP A 285 -11.48 2.70 -2.35
C ASP A 285 -11.96 1.27 -2.06
N ILE A 286 -11.97 0.38 -3.06
CA ILE A 286 -12.20 -1.05 -2.85
C ILE A 286 -11.06 -1.67 -2.05
N CYS A 287 -9.81 -1.36 -2.40
CA CYS A 287 -8.64 -1.84 -1.66
C CYS A 287 -8.69 -1.42 -0.18
N VAL A 288 -9.00 -0.16 0.09
CA VAL A 288 -9.11 0.36 1.47
C VAL A 288 -10.29 -0.26 2.23
N ASN A 289 -11.45 -0.41 1.59
CA ASN A 289 -12.59 -1.12 2.20
C ASN A 289 -12.20 -2.55 2.61
N MET A 290 -11.48 -3.25 1.72
CA MET A 290 -11.00 -4.60 1.99
C MET A 290 -9.97 -4.62 3.13
N MET A 291 -9.05 -3.66 3.20
CA MET A 291 -8.10 -3.55 4.32
C MET A 291 -8.81 -3.43 5.67
N ILE A 292 -9.81 -2.55 5.75
CA ILE A 292 -10.59 -2.32 6.98
C ILE A 292 -11.40 -3.58 7.35
N ALA A 293 -12.02 -4.23 6.36
CA ALA A 293 -12.74 -5.48 6.57
C ALA A 293 -11.83 -6.63 7.02
N ILE A 294 -10.62 -6.74 6.45
CA ILE A 294 -9.61 -7.72 6.86
C ILE A 294 -9.17 -7.46 8.30
N ALA A 295 -8.95 -6.20 8.68
CA ALA A 295 -8.56 -5.87 10.05
C ALA A 295 -9.63 -6.29 11.07
N TRP A 296 -10.89 -5.98 10.77
CA TRP A 296 -12.04 -6.46 11.55
C TRP A 296 -12.06 -7.99 11.62
N GLN A 297 -12.01 -8.66 10.46
CA GLN A 297 -12.12 -10.10 10.34
C GLN A 297 -11.02 -10.84 11.12
N THR A 298 -9.79 -10.31 11.05
CA THR A 298 -8.60 -10.85 11.74
C THR A 298 -8.75 -10.72 13.25
N GLY A 299 -9.19 -9.55 13.73
CA GLY A 299 -9.36 -9.29 15.16
C GLY A 299 -10.54 -10.00 15.81
N ILE A 300 -11.52 -10.51 15.05
CA ILE A 300 -12.61 -11.33 15.61
C ILE A 300 -12.36 -12.84 15.51
N LYS A 301 -11.60 -13.31 14.50
CA LYS A 301 -11.38 -14.75 14.29
C LYS A 301 -10.13 -15.28 14.97
N HIS A 302 -9.11 -14.43 15.21
CA HIS A 302 -7.78 -14.84 15.68
C HIS A 302 -7.24 -16.08 14.93
N PRO A 303 -6.62 -15.92 13.74
CA PRO A 303 -6.15 -17.07 12.98
C PRO A 303 -5.07 -17.85 13.77
N ASN A 304 -5.44 -19.01 14.32
CA ASN A 304 -4.57 -19.79 15.21
C ASN A 304 -3.66 -20.80 14.48
N THR A 305 -3.76 -20.94 13.15
CA THR A 305 -3.06 -22.01 12.41
C THR A 305 -2.35 -21.54 11.14
N THR A 306 -2.92 -20.58 10.40
CA THR A 306 -2.33 -20.08 9.15
C THR A 306 -2.64 -18.60 8.96
N ILE A 307 -1.65 -17.82 8.54
CA ILE A 307 -1.81 -16.41 8.19
C ILE A 307 -2.67 -16.31 6.92
N PRO A 308 -3.88 -15.74 6.99
CA PRO A 308 -4.73 -15.58 5.82
C PRO A 308 -4.13 -14.57 4.84
N VAL A 309 -4.24 -14.89 3.56
CA VAL A 309 -3.84 -14.04 2.44
C VAL A 309 -5.08 -13.72 1.63
N TYR A 310 -5.24 -12.46 1.22
CA TYR A 310 -6.39 -12.02 0.45
C TYR A 310 -5.94 -11.34 -0.83
N ASN A 311 -6.35 -11.85 -1.99
CA ASN A 311 -6.10 -11.22 -3.28
C ASN A 311 -7.14 -10.12 -3.53
N CYS A 312 -6.69 -8.87 -3.65
CA CYS A 312 -7.53 -7.72 -3.95
C CYS A 312 -7.33 -7.34 -5.42
N CYS A 313 -8.00 -8.09 -6.29
CA CYS A 313 -7.85 -8.02 -7.74
C CYS A 313 -9.21 -8.07 -8.44
N THR A 314 -9.32 -7.58 -9.67
CA THR A 314 -10.55 -7.72 -10.46
C THR A 314 -10.75 -9.14 -10.99
N GLY A 315 -9.65 -9.90 -11.10
CA GLY A 315 -9.67 -11.32 -11.47
C GLY A 315 -10.41 -11.58 -12.78
N HIS A 316 -11.36 -12.51 -12.76
CA HIS A 316 -12.18 -12.87 -13.93
C HIS A 316 -13.45 -12.02 -14.08
N LEU A 317 -13.81 -11.22 -13.06
CA LEU A 317 -15.12 -10.54 -12.98
C LEU A 317 -15.21 -9.26 -13.83
N GLY A 318 -14.10 -8.82 -14.43
CA GLY A 318 -14.08 -7.61 -15.25
C GLY A 318 -12.76 -7.45 -15.99
N SER A 319 -12.47 -8.34 -16.95
CA SER A 319 -11.23 -8.27 -17.72
C SER A 319 -11.23 -7.06 -18.66
N LEU A 320 -10.80 -5.92 -18.13
CA LEU A 320 -10.39 -4.77 -18.90
C LEU A 320 -9.05 -5.13 -19.58
N THR A 321 -8.88 -4.72 -20.84
CA THR A 321 -7.61 -4.88 -21.55
C THR A 321 -6.91 -3.52 -21.65
N TRP A 322 -5.59 -3.52 -21.84
CA TRP A 322 -4.86 -2.27 -22.08
C TRP A 322 -5.37 -1.52 -23.30
N GLY A 323 -5.77 -2.25 -24.36
CA GLY A 323 -6.42 -1.65 -25.54
C GLY A 323 -7.68 -0.86 -25.19
N LYS A 324 -8.58 -1.45 -24.38
CA LYS A 324 -9.80 -0.77 -23.92
C LYS A 324 -9.50 0.45 -23.05
N ILE A 325 -8.51 0.39 -22.16
CA ILE A 325 -8.10 1.55 -21.34
C ILE A 325 -7.70 2.72 -22.22
N ILE A 326 -6.92 2.45 -23.27
CA ILE A 326 -6.40 3.50 -24.15
C ILE A 326 -7.51 4.04 -25.04
N GLU A 327 -8.35 3.17 -25.60
CA GLU A 327 -9.52 3.60 -26.39
C GLU A 327 -10.43 4.51 -25.57
N CYS A 328 -10.80 4.09 -24.35
CA CYS A 328 -11.62 4.92 -23.45
C CYS A 328 -10.91 6.23 -23.08
N GLY A 329 -9.61 6.18 -22.77
CA GLY A 329 -8.81 7.35 -22.39
C GLY A 329 -8.68 8.37 -23.52
N LEU A 330 -8.29 7.91 -24.72
CA LEU A 330 -8.16 8.75 -25.92
C LEU A 330 -9.50 9.37 -26.32
N GLY A 331 -10.60 8.60 -26.25
CA GLY A 331 -11.94 9.14 -26.55
C GLY A 331 -12.36 10.29 -25.62
N HIS A 332 -11.90 10.31 -24.36
CA HIS A 332 -12.11 11.46 -23.47
C HIS A 332 -11.18 12.62 -23.81
N LEU A 333 -9.94 12.35 -24.21
CA LEU A 333 -8.94 13.35 -24.56
C LEU A 333 -9.28 14.14 -25.83
N ASP A 334 -10.10 13.58 -26.72
CA ASP A 334 -10.67 14.30 -27.87
C ASP A 334 -11.64 15.41 -27.45
N THR A 335 -12.23 15.31 -26.25
CA THR A 335 -13.20 16.28 -25.71
C THR A 335 -12.62 17.16 -24.60
N ILE A 336 -11.58 16.68 -23.91
CA ILE A 336 -10.93 17.34 -22.78
C ILE A 336 -9.42 17.38 -23.03
N CYS A 337 -8.93 18.52 -23.51
CA CYS A 337 -7.49 18.73 -23.71
C CYS A 337 -6.74 18.76 -22.37
N MET A 338 -5.63 18.02 -22.28
CA MET A 338 -4.71 18.17 -21.15
C MET A 338 -3.99 19.51 -21.22
N GLU A 339 -3.82 20.14 -20.06
CA GLU A 339 -2.97 21.32 -19.94
C GLU A 339 -1.52 21.01 -20.36
N ASN A 340 -0.89 21.98 -21.03
CA ASN A 340 0.51 21.89 -21.48
C ASN A 340 0.79 20.63 -22.34
N ALA A 341 -0.16 20.22 -23.18
CA ALA A 341 0.05 19.14 -24.15
C ALA A 341 1.14 19.52 -25.17
N ILE A 342 2.05 18.60 -25.43
CA ILE A 342 3.19 18.80 -26.35
C ILE A 342 2.82 18.38 -27.77
N SER A 343 1.97 17.37 -27.90
CA SER A 343 1.48 16.86 -29.17
C SER A 343 0.09 16.26 -29.01
N PHE A 344 -0.53 15.90 -30.13
CA PHE A 344 -1.81 15.21 -30.12
C PHE A 344 -1.74 13.90 -29.32
N PRO A 345 -2.76 13.58 -28.50
CA PRO A 345 -2.85 12.31 -27.80
C PRO A 345 -2.82 11.13 -28.77
N HIS A 346 -1.81 10.27 -28.65
CA HIS A 346 -1.72 9.04 -29.44
C HIS A 346 -0.77 8.07 -28.78
N LEU A 347 -1.15 6.78 -28.72
CA LEU A 347 -0.28 5.72 -28.25
C LEU A 347 -0.47 4.47 -29.11
N GLN A 348 0.63 3.98 -29.68
CA GLN A 348 0.68 2.71 -30.40
C GLN A 348 1.32 1.62 -29.53
N PHE A 349 0.64 0.49 -29.44
CA PHE A 349 1.22 -0.73 -28.86
C PHE A 349 1.97 -1.47 -29.97
N THR A 350 3.21 -1.85 -29.70
CA THR A 350 4.01 -2.69 -30.58
C THR A 350 4.33 -3.99 -29.88
N GLU A 351 4.07 -5.11 -30.54
CA GLU A 351 4.57 -6.42 -30.14
C GLU A 351 5.98 -6.55 -30.74
N ASN A 352 6.97 -6.96 -29.93
CA ASN A 352 8.36 -7.11 -30.39
C ASN A 352 8.49 -8.21 -31.44
#